data_AF-A0A2E0UUU7-F1
#
_entry.id   AF-A0A2E0UUU7-F1
#
_cell.length_a   1.000
_cell.length_b   1.000
_cell.length_c   1.000
_cell.angle_alpha   90.00
_cell.angle_beta   90.00
_cell.angle_gamma   90.00
#
_symmetry.space_group_name_H-M   'P 1'
#
loop_
_entity.id
_entity.type
_entity.pdbx_description
1 polymer ?
#
loop_
_entity_poly.entity_id
_entity_poly.type
_entity_poly.pdbx_seq_one_letter_code
_entity_poly.pdbx_strand_id
1 'polypeptide(L)'
;MARSHMNADRLEEAVETYAGILRDYPNDVEVLLVLGNLYLASGDSKTAEDLYHRALTLEPENKEIEQQVILAKSEESEISPEPMPTDPEALARLLMRLTGRKVPVTETEMLRAAEMLQEILESTSPAQMVSERLDEIDNLLPALIEINIRQARADGRNDLAKALQGLQINIAYQMEDQKEQQSQPIKVNQVPQEPQPKVVKPKPPEIQPFKGRVLVLVPDLYDLTPRLNILVDGLKQVGCKVKRADQFNPDTDAVADVVIVSNPHLNPKLMQSMATASTSGVPIILDLDDNYEDMPVSHPYYAKKGLGDAIRGRAYATALLLAKAVTVASNEVNKTLVNSGHRSYWIPDGWSRSNRLWNKPHNPRNTINIGWVGSAAQLEDVFEVRRIVLRVMREFPQSQMVVIGNSQAYRLFESLPSNRRLYLPMVGYEEYPYLLGQMDILLAPHRKIPYNLKQSDRLVMEASVKRLPWIGSDIPAYMDWGRGGFIAHTPSEWHGYLRQLIMDEEMRKGIGDEGFIKAQAREQQQIGLKWQQTIAEVLAHNTPRLENLRKQPQFDPFAKSEKVNA
;
A
#
# COMPACT_ATOMS: atom_id res chain seq x y z
N MET A 1 16.69 -8.17 29.46
CA MET A 1 15.84 -8.59 28.31
C MET A 1 15.24 -7.37 27.62
N ALA A 2 16.03 -6.64 26.82
CA ALA A 2 15.57 -5.44 26.10
C ALA A 2 16.23 -5.27 24.72
N ARG A 3 16.77 -6.35 24.13
CA ARG A 3 17.58 -6.33 22.89
C ARG A 3 16.84 -6.79 21.61
N SER A 4 15.53 -7.07 21.63
CA SER A 4 14.83 -7.69 20.47
C SER A 4 13.64 -6.92 19.88
N HIS A 5 13.38 -5.68 20.28
CA HIS A 5 12.24 -4.90 19.77
C HIS A 5 12.52 -3.39 19.57
N MET A 6 13.70 -3.07 19.03
CA MET A 6 13.91 -1.81 18.30
C MET A 6 14.19 -2.16 16.84
N ASN A 7 13.48 -1.53 15.90
CA ASN A 7 13.73 -1.71 14.47
C ASN A 7 15.10 -1.10 14.13
N ALA A 8 15.93 -1.79 13.33
CA ALA A 8 17.26 -1.32 12.95
C ALA A 8 17.24 0.11 12.38
N ASP A 9 16.36 0.40 11.41
CA ASP A 9 16.19 1.74 10.82
C ASP A 9 15.94 2.83 11.87
N ARG A 10 15.15 2.54 12.91
CA ARG A 10 14.84 3.50 13.99
C ARG A 10 16.00 3.67 14.96
N LEU A 11 16.88 2.68 15.05
CA LEU A 11 18.08 2.76 15.88
C LEU A 11 19.18 3.55 15.15
N GLU A 12 19.31 3.35 13.83
CA GLU A 12 20.18 4.12 12.94
C GLU A 12 19.80 5.61 12.95
N GLU A 13 18.54 5.96 12.67
CA GLU A 13 18.04 7.35 12.73
C GLU A 13 18.21 8.00 14.12
N ALA A 14 17.94 7.27 15.20
CA ALA A 14 18.07 7.80 16.55
C ALA A 14 19.53 8.08 16.94
N VAL A 15 20.43 7.14 16.65
CA VAL A 15 21.86 7.26 16.93
C VAL A 15 22.50 8.41 16.13
N GLU A 16 22.15 8.56 14.85
CA GLU A 16 22.57 9.73 14.05
C GLU A 16 22.01 11.05 14.61
N THR A 17 20.75 11.07 15.05
CA THR A 17 20.12 12.27 15.64
C THR A 17 20.82 12.68 16.93
N TYR A 18 21.07 11.75 17.86
CA TYR A 18 21.77 12.05 19.12
C TYR A 18 23.23 12.46 18.90
N ALA A 19 23.95 11.83 17.97
CA ALA A 19 25.30 12.24 17.59
C ALA A 19 25.34 13.65 16.95
N GLY A 20 24.30 14.00 16.18
CA GLY A 20 24.11 15.35 15.65
C GLY A 20 23.90 16.39 16.76
N ILE A 21 22.97 16.12 17.69
CA ILE A 21 22.71 17.03 18.83
C ILE A 21 23.97 17.17 19.70
N LEU A 22 24.72 16.10 19.97
CA LEU A 22 25.96 16.20 20.76
C LEU A 22 27.08 16.96 20.03
N ARG A 23 27.07 17.00 18.69
CA ARG A 23 28.02 17.80 17.90
C ARG A 23 27.72 19.30 18.02
N ASP A 24 26.44 19.67 17.96
CA ASP A 24 25.97 21.06 18.04
C ASP A 24 25.93 21.56 19.49
N TYR A 25 25.66 20.67 20.44
CA TYR A 25 25.55 20.94 21.89
C TYR A 25 26.39 19.91 22.69
N PRO A 26 27.73 20.07 22.76
CA PRO A 26 28.62 19.11 23.42
C PRO A 26 28.41 18.91 24.93
N ASN A 27 27.61 19.78 25.55
CA ASN A 27 27.31 19.77 26.99
C ASN A 27 25.82 19.46 27.27
N ASP A 28 25.11 18.85 26.32
CA ASP A 28 23.76 18.35 26.56
C ASP A 28 23.81 17.08 27.41
N VAL A 29 23.33 17.19 28.66
CA VAL A 29 23.38 16.13 29.67
C VAL A 29 22.47 14.95 29.30
N GLU A 30 21.30 15.22 28.72
CA GLU A 30 20.34 14.18 28.34
C GLU A 30 20.90 13.34 27.19
N VAL A 31 21.50 13.99 26.19
CA VAL A 31 22.12 13.30 25.04
C VAL A 31 23.38 12.54 25.43
N LEU A 32 24.22 13.07 26.34
CA LEU A 32 25.36 12.35 26.91
C LEU A 32 24.91 11.05 27.62
N LEU A 33 23.82 11.12 28.40
CA LEU A 33 23.24 9.95 29.07
C LEU A 33 22.65 8.95 28.08
N VAL A 34 21.90 9.39 27.07
CA VAL A 34 21.30 8.50 26.07
C VAL A 34 22.38 7.76 25.27
N LEU A 35 23.43 8.45 24.82
CA LEU A 35 24.55 7.82 24.12
C LEU A 35 25.33 6.88 25.05
N GLY A 36 25.60 7.27 26.31
CA GLY A 36 26.24 6.38 27.29
C GLY A 36 25.47 5.07 27.49
N ASN A 37 24.14 5.14 27.57
CA ASN A 37 23.28 3.96 27.68
C ASN A 37 23.37 3.06 26.43
N LEU A 38 23.50 3.64 25.23
CA LEU A 38 23.65 2.90 23.98
C LEU A 38 25.03 2.22 23.86
N TYR A 39 26.10 2.88 24.30
CA TYR A 39 27.43 2.28 24.38
C TYR A 39 27.49 1.12 25.38
N LEU A 40 26.93 1.31 26.58
CA LEU A 40 26.77 0.26 27.58
C LEU A 40 25.95 -0.93 27.02
N ALA A 41 24.82 -0.64 26.37
CA ALA A 41 23.99 -1.65 25.71
C ALA A 41 24.69 -2.35 24.52
N SER A 42 25.78 -1.80 23.97
CA SER A 42 26.63 -2.40 22.95
C SER A 42 27.79 -3.24 23.49
N GLY A 43 28.05 -3.21 24.82
CA GLY A 43 29.16 -3.89 25.49
C GLY A 43 30.44 -3.04 25.62
N ASP A 44 30.34 -1.72 25.47
CA ASP A 44 31.45 -0.78 25.54
C ASP A 44 31.34 0.09 26.81
N SER A 45 31.57 -0.55 27.96
CA SER A 45 31.37 0.09 29.26
C SER A 45 32.35 1.24 29.51
N LYS A 46 33.54 1.23 28.89
CA LYS A 46 34.52 2.33 29.01
C LYS A 46 34.06 3.61 28.31
N THR A 47 33.61 3.51 27.05
CA THR A 47 33.10 4.69 26.33
C THR A 47 31.81 5.22 26.99
N ALA A 48 30.98 4.34 27.55
CA ALA A 48 29.85 4.73 28.39
C ALA A 48 30.28 5.47 29.67
N GLU A 49 31.32 4.99 30.38
CA GLU A 49 31.87 5.62 31.58
C GLU A 49 32.34 7.06 31.31
N ASP A 50 33.08 7.28 30.22
CA ASP A 50 33.58 8.61 29.84
C ASP A 50 32.44 9.61 29.54
N LEU A 51 31.37 9.14 28.88
CA LEU A 51 30.16 9.94 28.62
C LEU A 51 29.42 10.31 29.91
N TYR A 52 29.27 9.35 30.82
CA TYR A 52 28.66 9.58 32.13
C TYR A 52 29.50 10.49 33.02
N HIS A 53 30.83 10.40 32.98
CA HIS A 53 31.70 11.36 33.69
C HIS A 53 31.55 12.77 33.15
N ARG A 54 31.46 12.97 31.82
CA ARG A 54 31.13 14.30 31.26
C ARG A 54 29.79 14.80 31.76
N ALA A 55 28.75 13.98 31.72
CA ALA A 55 27.43 14.35 32.25
C ALA A 55 27.51 14.72 33.75
N LEU A 56 28.29 13.99 34.55
CA LEU A 56 28.48 14.25 35.98
C LEU A 56 29.29 15.53 36.26
N THR A 57 30.23 15.93 35.39
CA THR A 57 30.92 17.23 35.51
C THR A 57 29.99 18.42 35.23
N LEU A 58 28.89 18.20 34.52
CA LEU A 58 27.88 19.22 34.21
C LEU A 58 26.79 19.28 35.28
N GLU A 59 26.42 18.15 35.89
CA GLU A 59 25.50 18.06 37.02
C GLU A 59 26.08 17.26 38.21
N PRO A 60 26.98 17.85 39.03
CA PRO A 60 27.70 17.12 40.08
C PRO A 60 26.86 16.57 41.23
N GLU A 61 25.63 17.06 41.42
CA GLU A 61 24.70 16.59 42.46
C GLU A 61 23.69 15.55 41.94
N ASN A 62 23.76 15.18 40.66
CA ASN A 62 22.80 14.26 40.06
C ASN A 62 23.17 12.79 40.35
N LYS A 63 22.49 12.24 41.36
CA LYS A 63 22.63 10.85 41.82
C LYS A 63 22.28 9.79 40.77
N GLU A 64 21.50 10.13 39.75
CA GLU A 64 21.20 9.20 38.65
C GLU A 64 22.45 8.99 37.79
N ILE A 65 23.17 10.07 37.46
CA ILE A 65 24.42 9.99 36.70
C ILE A 65 25.51 9.28 37.53
N GLU A 66 25.58 9.56 38.84
CA GLU A 66 26.48 8.84 39.76
C GLU A 66 26.24 7.32 39.73
N GLN A 67 24.97 6.88 39.70
CA GLN A 67 24.62 5.47 39.57
C GLN A 67 25.02 4.88 38.21
N GLN A 68 24.88 5.63 37.11
CA GLN A 68 25.30 5.18 35.78
C GLN A 68 26.83 5.03 35.67
N VAL A 69 27.61 5.93 36.29
CA VAL A 69 29.07 5.78 36.39
C VAL A 69 29.46 4.52 37.18
N ILE A 70 28.77 4.24 38.29
CA ILE A 70 29.02 3.02 39.09
C ILE A 70 28.66 1.76 38.29
N LEU A 71 27.55 1.78 37.55
CA LEU A 71 27.12 0.66 36.70
C LEU A 71 28.16 0.38 35.60
N ALA A 72 28.57 1.40 34.84
CA ALA A 72 29.57 1.26 33.78
C ALA A 72 30.91 0.69 34.32
N LYS A 73 31.38 1.18 35.47
CA LYS A 73 32.59 0.66 36.14
C LYS A 73 32.49 -0.79 36.62
N SER A 74 31.27 -1.31 36.80
CA SER A 74 31.03 -2.68 37.26
C SER A 74 30.97 -3.71 36.11
N GLU A 75 30.88 -3.26 34.86
CA GLU A 75 30.89 -4.12 33.67
C GLU A 75 32.29 -4.17 33.04
N GLU A 76 32.85 -5.38 32.88
CA GLU A 76 34.14 -5.56 32.18
C GLU A 76 34.00 -5.25 30.68
N SER A 77 34.69 -4.20 30.20
CA SER A 77 34.78 -3.92 28.76
C SER A 77 35.82 -4.81 28.09
N GLU A 78 35.36 -5.74 27.23
CA GLU A 78 36.21 -6.45 26.26
C GLU A 78 36.71 -5.53 25.13
N ILE A 79 36.17 -4.30 25.03
CA ILE A 79 36.40 -3.35 23.94
C ILE A 79 37.33 -2.20 24.41
N SER A 80 38.18 -1.73 23.50
CA SER A 80 38.98 -0.51 23.69
C SER A 80 38.10 0.75 23.56
N PRO A 81 38.28 1.77 24.43
CA PRO A 81 37.44 2.97 24.39
C PRO A 81 37.54 3.69 23.05
N GLU A 82 36.40 4.16 22.55
CA GLU A 82 36.30 4.89 21.29
C GLU A 82 36.42 6.42 21.50
N PRO A 83 36.85 7.18 20.47
CA PRO A 83 36.69 8.63 20.48
C PRO A 83 35.21 9.02 20.56
N MET A 84 34.95 10.26 21.03
CA MET A 84 33.59 10.77 21.28
C MET A 84 32.59 10.44 20.16
N PRO A 85 31.35 10.02 20.49
CA PRO A 85 30.31 9.53 19.56
C PRO A 85 29.65 10.61 18.70
N THR A 86 30.45 11.55 18.20
CA THR A 86 30.13 12.49 17.12
C THR A 86 30.87 12.14 15.83
N ASP A 87 31.84 11.21 15.90
CA ASP A 87 32.61 10.69 14.78
C ASP A 87 31.80 9.65 13.97
N PRO A 88 31.70 9.77 12.62
CA PRO A 88 30.95 8.82 11.79
C PRO A 88 31.45 7.37 11.87
N GLU A 89 32.74 7.13 12.12
CA GLU A 89 33.32 5.79 12.14
C GLU A 89 33.01 5.06 13.46
N ALA A 90 33.11 5.77 14.59
CA ALA A 90 32.63 5.30 15.89
C ALA A 90 31.12 5.04 15.86
N LEU A 91 30.34 5.92 15.22
CA LEU A 91 28.90 5.76 15.06
C LEU A 91 28.54 4.52 14.23
N ALA A 92 29.23 4.29 13.12
CA ALA A 92 29.07 3.09 12.30
C ALA A 92 29.41 1.82 13.10
N ARG A 93 30.49 1.82 13.90
CA ARG A 93 30.84 0.69 14.78
C ARG A 93 29.83 0.45 15.90
N LEU A 94 29.28 1.51 16.50
CA LEU A 94 28.18 1.39 17.47
C LEU A 94 26.96 0.73 16.83
N LEU A 95 26.55 1.21 15.64
CA LEU A 95 25.42 0.67 14.90
C LEU A 95 25.65 -0.79 14.46
N MET A 96 26.85 -1.14 13.98
CA MET A 96 27.21 -2.53 13.68
C MET A 96 27.11 -3.43 14.92
N ARG A 97 27.58 -2.99 16.09
CA ARG A 97 27.48 -3.75 17.35
C ARG A 97 26.04 -3.90 17.84
N LEU A 98 25.21 -2.87 17.69
CA LEU A 98 23.81 -2.89 18.09
C LEU A 98 22.89 -3.66 17.13
N THR A 99 23.22 -3.71 15.83
CA THR A 99 22.40 -4.35 14.77
C THR A 99 22.92 -5.71 14.29
N GLY A 100 24.18 -6.06 14.56
CA GLY A 100 24.80 -7.33 14.17
C GLY A 100 25.31 -7.42 12.71
N ARG A 101 25.35 -6.30 11.97
CA ARG A 101 25.72 -6.24 10.54
C ARG A 101 27.24 -6.14 10.28
N LYS A 102 27.65 -6.55 9.07
CA LYS A 102 29.02 -6.52 8.48
C LYS A 102 28.88 -6.40 6.95
N VAL A 103 29.79 -5.87 6.13
CA VAL A 103 31.06 -5.13 6.30
C VAL A 103 30.97 -3.86 5.42
N PRO A 104 31.52 -2.68 5.79
CA PRO A 104 31.52 -1.52 4.90
C PRO A 104 32.52 -1.62 3.73
N VAL A 105 32.19 -1.01 2.59
CA VAL A 105 33.04 -0.90 1.39
C VAL A 105 34.31 -0.10 1.68
N THR A 106 35.47 -0.58 1.23
CA THR A 106 36.78 0.04 1.52
C THR A 106 37.22 1.09 0.50
N GLU A 107 38.07 2.02 0.92
CA GLU A 107 38.65 3.06 0.05
C GLU A 107 39.51 2.47 -1.08
N THR A 108 40.17 1.35 -0.81
CA THR A 108 40.92 0.57 -1.81
C THR A 108 40.05 -0.07 -2.89
N GLU A 109 38.81 -0.44 -2.58
CA GLU A 109 37.86 -0.96 -3.58
C GLU A 109 37.28 0.18 -4.43
N MET A 110 37.03 1.35 -3.83
CA MET A 110 36.63 2.55 -4.58
C MET A 110 37.71 3.03 -5.57
N LEU A 111 38.98 3.04 -5.17
CA LEU A 111 40.06 3.42 -6.10
C LEU A 111 40.15 2.47 -7.31
N ARG A 112 40.11 1.15 -7.08
CA ARG A 112 40.09 0.16 -8.18
C ARG A 112 38.87 0.29 -9.08
N ALA A 113 37.70 0.56 -8.50
CA ALA A 113 36.46 0.78 -9.24
C ALA A 113 36.54 2.04 -10.14
N ALA A 114 37.17 3.11 -9.66
CA ALA A 114 37.39 4.33 -10.42
C ALA A 114 38.41 4.13 -11.56
N GLU A 115 39.55 3.49 -11.28
CA GLU A 115 40.58 3.15 -12.28
C GLU A 115 40.00 2.27 -13.41
N MET A 116 39.21 1.25 -13.07
CA MET A 116 38.55 0.37 -14.04
C MET A 116 37.54 1.12 -14.93
N LEU A 117 36.74 2.02 -14.37
CA LEU A 117 35.86 2.87 -15.18
C LEU A 117 36.65 3.76 -16.15
N GLN A 118 37.79 4.30 -15.71
CA GLN A 118 38.63 5.14 -16.55
C GLN A 118 39.25 4.35 -17.71
N GLU A 119 39.79 3.14 -17.46
CA GLU A 119 40.27 2.25 -18.53
C GLU A 119 39.19 1.91 -19.56
N ILE A 120 37.95 1.66 -19.10
CA ILE A 120 36.81 1.38 -19.99
C ILE A 120 36.46 2.60 -20.86
N LEU A 121 36.46 3.81 -20.28
CA LEU A 121 36.13 5.05 -20.98
C LEU A 121 37.22 5.49 -21.96
N GLU A 122 38.48 5.19 -21.70
CA GLU A 122 39.62 5.50 -22.57
C GLU A 122 39.88 4.42 -23.65
N SER A 123 39.16 3.29 -23.60
CA SER A 123 39.28 2.18 -24.56
C SER A 123 38.76 2.51 -25.96
N THR A 124 39.43 1.97 -26.99
CA THR A 124 38.93 1.99 -28.37
C THR A 124 37.77 1.02 -28.62
N SER A 125 37.49 0.10 -27.70
CA SER A 125 36.32 -0.80 -27.73
C SER A 125 35.76 -1.01 -26.31
N PRO A 126 35.05 -0.01 -25.74
CA PRO A 126 34.54 -0.08 -24.36
C PRO A 126 33.61 -1.26 -24.12
N ALA A 127 32.72 -1.57 -25.07
CA ALA A 127 31.77 -2.67 -24.96
C ALA A 127 32.45 -4.05 -24.89
N GLN A 128 33.59 -4.22 -25.55
CA GLN A 128 34.36 -5.45 -25.48
C GLN A 128 35.12 -5.56 -24.15
N MET A 129 35.76 -4.47 -23.69
CA MET A 129 36.45 -4.46 -22.40
C MET A 129 35.48 -4.75 -21.23
N VAL A 130 34.28 -4.16 -21.25
CA VAL A 130 33.20 -4.50 -20.30
C VAL A 130 32.88 -5.99 -20.37
N SER A 131 32.65 -6.54 -21.57
CA SER A 131 32.31 -7.96 -21.75
C SER A 131 33.42 -8.93 -21.32
N GLU A 132 34.69 -8.52 -21.35
CA GLU A 132 35.84 -9.33 -20.94
C GLU A 132 36.13 -9.23 -19.43
N ARG A 133 35.62 -8.21 -18.73
CA ARG A 133 35.83 -7.97 -17.28
C ARG A 133 34.55 -7.94 -16.45
N LEU A 134 33.45 -8.51 -16.95
CA LEU A 134 32.14 -8.55 -16.26
C LEU A 134 32.25 -9.03 -14.80
N ASP A 135 32.96 -10.14 -14.56
CA ASP A 135 33.13 -10.69 -13.20
C ASP A 135 33.88 -9.73 -12.26
N GLU A 136 34.81 -8.93 -12.76
CA GLU A 136 35.54 -7.94 -11.96
C GLU A 136 34.67 -6.70 -11.66
N ILE A 137 33.85 -6.29 -12.63
CA ILE A 137 32.88 -5.19 -12.48
C ILE A 137 31.81 -5.56 -11.44
N ASP A 138 31.28 -6.78 -11.48
CA ASP A 138 30.27 -7.25 -10.51
C ASP A 138 30.81 -7.26 -9.07
N ASN A 139 32.07 -7.65 -8.88
CA ASN A 139 32.73 -7.61 -7.56
C ASN A 139 32.99 -6.16 -7.07
N LEU A 140 33.17 -5.19 -7.97
CA LEU A 140 33.39 -3.78 -7.63
C LEU A 140 32.11 -2.93 -7.66
N LEU A 141 30.96 -3.51 -8.05
CA LEU A 141 29.67 -2.83 -8.16
C LEU A 141 29.25 -2.09 -6.87
N PRO A 142 29.42 -2.63 -5.65
CA PRO A 142 29.11 -1.89 -4.42
C PRO A 142 29.95 -0.61 -4.26
N ALA A 143 31.21 -0.64 -4.71
CA ALA A 143 32.12 0.52 -4.67
C ALA A 143 31.82 1.53 -5.78
N LEU A 144 31.41 1.07 -6.97
CA LEU A 144 30.91 1.95 -8.05
C LEU A 144 29.67 2.72 -7.60
N ILE A 145 28.75 2.08 -6.87
CA ILE A 145 27.54 2.73 -6.34
C ILE A 145 27.91 3.71 -5.21
N GLU A 146 28.84 3.35 -4.32
CA GLU A 146 29.36 4.24 -3.26
C GLU A 146 29.98 5.53 -3.83
N ILE A 147 30.78 5.44 -4.89
CA ILE A 147 31.35 6.60 -5.59
C ILE A 147 30.23 7.51 -6.13
N ASN A 148 29.20 6.92 -6.76
CA ASN A 148 28.06 7.68 -7.29
C ASN A 148 27.22 8.33 -6.17
N ILE A 149 27.08 7.69 -5.01
CA ILE A 149 26.41 8.28 -3.82
C ILE A 149 27.21 9.50 -3.33
N ARG A 150 28.54 9.38 -3.22
CA ARG A 150 29.43 10.48 -2.79
C ARG A 150 29.40 11.64 -3.78
N GLN A 151 29.47 11.36 -5.08
CA GLN A 151 29.36 12.38 -6.12
C GLN A 151 27.99 13.07 -6.10
N ALA A 152 26.89 12.33 -5.98
CA ALA A 152 25.55 12.90 -5.89
C ALA A 152 25.38 13.81 -4.65
N ARG A 153 26.00 13.47 -3.52
CA ARG A 153 26.04 14.32 -2.31
C ARG A 153 26.89 15.59 -2.52
N ALA A 154 28.07 15.47 -3.13
CA ALA A 154 28.92 16.62 -3.47
C ALA A 154 28.24 17.59 -4.45
N ASP A 155 27.46 17.06 -5.40
CA ASP A 155 26.65 17.83 -6.35
C ASP A 155 25.36 18.41 -5.73
N GLY A 156 25.09 18.19 -4.44
CA GLY A 156 23.86 18.63 -3.75
C GLY A 156 22.59 17.85 -4.12
N ARG A 157 22.71 16.76 -4.89
CA ARG A 157 21.61 15.92 -5.38
C ARG A 157 21.22 14.84 -4.37
N ASN A 158 20.75 15.29 -3.20
CA ASN A 158 20.44 14.44 -2.04
C ASN A 158 19.38 13.35 -2.33
N ASP A 159 18.40 13.62 -3.18
CA ASP A 159 17.37 12.62 -3.53
C ASP A 159 17.93 11.48 -4.39
N LEU A 160 18.89 11.80 -5.28
CA LEU A 160 19.61 10.80 -6.07
C LEU A 160 20.53 9.96 -5.17
N ALA A 161 21.22 10.60 -4.22
CA ALA A 161 22.04 9.88 -3.24
C ALA A 161 21.21 8.89 -2.42
N LYS A 162 20.01 9.28 -1.95
CA LYS A 162 19.08 8.37 -1.25
C LYS A 162 18.62 7.21 -2.13
N ALA A 163 18.29 7.47 -3.40
CA ALA A 163 17.88 6.41 -4.33
C ALA A 163 19.02 5.40 -4.59
N LEU A 164 20.25 5.88 -4.76
CA LEU A 164 21.43 5.04 -4.95
C LEU A 164 21.80 4.25 -3.69
N GLN A 165 21.63 4.81 -2.49
CA GLN A 165 21.79 4.06 -1.23
C GLN A 165 20.74 2.94 -1.10
N GLY A 166 19.48 3.20 -1.45
CA GLY A 166 18.46 2.15 -1.50
C GLY A 166 18.81 1.02 -2.48
N LEU A 167 19.43 1.36 -3.62
CA LEU A 167 19.92 0.38 -4.59
C LEU A 167 21.13 -0.42 -4.04
N GLN A 168 22.09 0.24 -3.39
CA GLN A 168 23.26 -0.38 -2.76
C GLN A 168 22.83 -1.43 -1.72
N ILE A 169 21.84 -1.10 -0.88
CA ILE A 169 21.25 -2.00 0.13
C ILE A 169 20.60 -3.21 -0.56
N ASN A 170 19.78 -2.99 -1.58
CA ASN A 170 19.12 -4.08 -2.32
C ASN A 170 20.13 -5.03 -3.01
N ILE A 171 21.25 -4.50 -3.51
CA ILE A 171 22.31 -5.30 -4.13
C ILE A 171 23.11 -6.08 -3.08
N ALA A 172 23.44 -5.48 -1.94
CA ALA A 172 24.08 -6.19 -0.83
C ALA A 172 23.23 -7.40 -0.37
N TYR A 173 21.90 -7.21 -0.25
CA TYR A 173 20.96 -8.30 0.05
C TYR A 173 20.89 -9.39 -1.04
N GLN A 174 21.17 -9.08 -2.31
CA GLN A 174 21.17 -10.06 -3.41
C GLN A 174 22.49 -10.81 -3.57
N MET A 175 23.63 -10.17 -3.26
CA MET A 175 24.95 -10.78 -3.38
C MET A 175 25.24 -11.81 -2.27
N GLU A 176 24.54 -11.75 -1.13
CA GLU A 176 24.63 -12.80 -0.08
C GLU A 176 23.94 -14.12 -0.50
N ASP A 177 22.88 -14.06 -1.32
CA ASP A 177 22.04 -15.22 -1.69
C ASP A 177 22.53 -15.94 -2.98
N GLN A 178 23.54 -15.38 -3.67
CA GLN A 178 24.00 -15.85 -5.00
C GLN A 178 25.24 -16.77 -4.99
N LYS A 179 25.71 -17.23 -3.82
CA LYS A 179 26.89 -18.13 -3.74
C LYS A 179 26.64 -19.61 -4.04
N GLU A 180 25.43 -19.99 -4.47
CA GLU A 180 25.17 -21.32 -5.03
C GLU A 180 24.49 -21.28 -6.42
N GLN A 181 25.20 -21.84 -7.40
CA GLN A 181 24.73 -22.37 -8.70
C GLN A 181 24.45 -21.38 -9.85
N GLN A 182 25.47 -21.24 -10.71
CA GLN A 182 25.44 -20.58 -12.03
C GLN A 182 24.88 -21.49 -13.16
N SER A 183 24.64 -20.88 -14.34
CA SER A 183 24.49 -21.46 -15.70
C SER A 183 23.05 -21.67 -16.22
N GLN A 184 22.67 -21.38 -17.47
CA GLN A 184 23.28 -20.66 -18.61
C GLN A 184 22.16 -20.20 -19.61
N PRO A 185 22.43 -19.38 -20.67
CA PRO A 185 21.43 -18.50 -21.32
C PRO A 185 20.98 -18.91 -22.75
N ILE A 186 20.11 -18.09 -23.40
CA ILE A 186 20.19 -17.72 -24.85
C ILE A 186 19.29 -16.50 -25.24
N LYS A 187 19.97 -15.45 -25.72
CA LYS A 187 19.67 -14.43 -26.79
C LYS A 187 18.25 -13.93 -27.11
N VAL A 188 18.13 -12.60 -27.19
CA VAL A 188 17.11 -11.83 -27.93
C VAL A 188 17.79 -10.95 -28.98
N ASN A 189 17.25 -10.88 -30.20
CA ASN A 189 17.69 -9.92 -31.22
C ASN A 189 16.85 -8.63 -31.17
N GLN A 190 17.52 -7.47 -31.27
CA GLN A 190 16.92 -6.18 -31.66
C GLN A 190 16.78 -6.17 -33.21
N VAL A 191 16.13 -5.23 -33.93
CA VAL A 191 16.13 -3.75 -33.93
C VAL A 191 14.88 -3.24 -34.73
N PRO A 192 14.75 -1.98 -35.17
CA PRO A 192 14.51 -0.69 -34.49
C PRO A 192 13.04 -0.19 -34.62
N GLN A 193 12.76 0.98 -34.01
CA GLN A 193 11.50 1.73 -34.16
C GLN A 193 11.51 2.68 -35.37
N GLU A 194 10.36 2.92 -35.99
CA GLU A 194 10.09 4.06 -36.90
C GLU A 194 8.68 4.65 -36.66
N PRO A 195 8.37 5.89 -37.11
CA PRO A 195 7.46 6.79 -36.40
C PRO A 195 5.95 6.66 -36.71
N GLN A 196 5.13 7.13 -35.76
CA GLN A 196 3.67 7.05 -35.77
C GLN A 196 2.98 8.05 -36.73
N PRO A 197 1.98 7.62 -37.53
CA PRO A 197 0.97 8.49 -38.13
C PRO A 197 -0.29 8.63 -37.25
N LYS A 198 -0.97 9.77 -37.39
CA LYS A 198 -2.16 10.18 -36.59
C LYS A 198 -3.35 9.23 -36.76
N VAL A 199 -3.92 8.76 -35.66
CA VAL A 199 -5.11 7.87 -35.65
C VAL A 199 -6.41 8.66 -35.73
N VAL A 200 -7.16 8.46 -36.82
CA VAL A 200 -8.59 8.78 -36.90
C VAL A 200 -9.35 7.74 -36.06
N LYS A 201 -10.16 8.17 -35.08
CA LYS A 201 -10.91 7.26 -34.20
C LYS A 201 -11.92 6.42 -35.01
N PRO A 202 -11.78 5.08 -35.09
CA PRO A 202 -12.82 4.23 -35.62
C PRO A 202 -13.93 4.02 -34.57
N LYS A 203 -15.15 3.76 -35.06
CA LYS A 203 -16.29 3.36 -34.22
C LYS A 203 -15.98 2.01 -33.55
N PRO A 204 -16.32 1.76 -32.27
CA PRO A 204 -16.05 0.46 -31.65
C PRO A 204 -16.78 -0.65 -32.40
N PRO A 205 -16.16 -1.83 -32.61
CA PRO A 205 -16.86 -2.99 -33.14
C PRO A 205 -17.93 -3.46 -32.15
N GLU A 206 -19.02 -4.02 -32.66
CA GLU A 206 -20.07 -4.65 -31.84
C GLU A 206 -19.54 -5.95 -31.21
N ILE A 207 -18.86 -5.82 -30.07
CA ILE A 207 -18.45 -6.96 -29.25
C ILE A 207 -19.73 -7.63 -28.72
N GLN A 208 -19.99 -8.87 -29.15
CA GLN A 208 -21.13 -9.62 -28.64
C GLN A 208 -21.02 -9.81 -27.10
N PRO A 209 -22.10 -9.61 -26.33
CA PRO A 209 -22.04 -9.65 -24.88
C PRO A 209 -21.70 -11.07 -24.38
N PHE A 210 -20.57 -11.19 -23.67
CA PHE A 210 -20.11 -12.46 -23.12
C PHE A 210 -21.10 -13.03 -22.09
N LYS A 211 -21.55 -14.27 -22.31
CA LYS A 211 -22.47 -15.01 -21.40
C LYS A 211 -21.93 -16.40 -21.04
N GLY A 212 -20.62 -16.53 -20.99
CA GLY A 212 -19.93 -17.80 -20.74
C GLY A 212 -19.96 -18.22 -19.27
N ARG A 213 -19.21 -19.29 -18.99
CA ARG A 213 -18.91 -19.79 -17.66
C ARG A 213 -17.72 -19.03 -17.07
N VAL A 214 -17.95 -18.45 -15.90
CA VAL A 214 -16.94 -17.74 -15.12
C VAL A 214 -16.71 -18.51 -13.84
N LEU A 215 -15.47 -18.91 -13.58
CA LEU A 215 -15.06 -19.39 -12.27
C LEU A 215 -14.40 -18.24 -11.51
N VAL A 216 -14.93 -17.90 -10.34
CA VAL A 216 -14.34 -16.91 -9.45
C VAL A 216 -13.64 -17.63 -8.30
N LEU A 217 -12.32 -17.56 -8.28
CA LEU A 217 -11.48 -18.10 -7.21
C LEU A 217 -11.21 -17.02 -6.15
N VAL A 218 -11.45 -17.36 -4.89
CA VAL A 218 -11.37 -16.43 -3.75
C VAL A 218 -10.50 -16.99 -2.63
N PRO A 219 -9.81 -16.15 -1.82
CA PRO A 219 -8.93 -16.65 -0.75
C PRO A 219 -9.69 -17.36 0.37
N ASP A 220 -10.94 -16.92 0.62
CA ASP A 220 -11.90 -17.46 1.60
C ASP A 220 -13.30 -17.42 0.96
N LEU A 221 -14.09 -18.49 1.14
CA LEU A 221 -15.46 -18.61 0.61
C LEU A 221 -16.52 -17.96 1.51
N TYR A 222 -16.17 -17.66 2.77
CA TYR A 222 -17.07 -17.12 3.79
C TYR A 222 -16.82 -15.62 4.05
N ASP A 223 -15.60 -15.13 3.86
CA ASP A 223 -15.23 -13.70 3.99
C ASP A 223 -15.04 -13.04 2.61
N LEU A 224 -16.16 -12.79 1.92
CA LEU A 224 -16.15 -12.14 0.60
C LEU A 224 -16.17 -10.62 0.72
N THR A 225 -15.24 -9.96 0.03
CA THR A 225 -15.20 -8.50 -0.01
C THR A 225 -16.40 -7.91 -0.76
N PRO A 226 -16.83 -6.67 -0.44
CA PRO A 226 -17.95 -6.00 -1.11
C PRO A 226 -17.83 -6.00 -2.65
N ARG A 227 -16.61 -5.78 -3.15
CA ARG A 227 -16.26 -5.84 -4.56
C ARG A 227 -16.60 -7.20 -5.18
N LEU A 228 -16.23 -8.30 -4.53
CA LEU A 228 -16.48 -9.66 -5.01
C LEU A 228 -17.97 -10.02 -5.04
N ASN A 229 -18.75 -9.55 -4.05
CA ASN A 229 -20.20 -9.75 -4.06
C ASN A 229 -20.84 -9.03 -5.26
N ILE A 230 -20.47 -7.76 -5.51
CA ILE A 230 -20.95 -6.99 -6.67
C ILE A 230 -20.50 -7.61 -8.00
N LEU A 231 -19.26 -8.10 -8.10
CA LEU A 231 -18.73 -8.82 -9.26
C LEU A 231 -19.58 -10.06 -9.57
N VAL A 232 -19.74 -10.95 -8.58
CA VAL A 232 -20.39 -12.26 -8.75
C VAL A 232 -21.85 -12.10 -9.12
N ASP A 233 -22.60 -11.25 -8.41
CA ASP A 233 -24.03 -11.09 -8.64
C ASP A 233 -24.32 -10.20 -9.85
N GLY A 234 -23.45 -9.21 -10.15
CA GLY A 234 -23.49 -8.45 -11.40
C GLY A 234 -23.29 -9.33 -12.63
N LEU A 235 -22.30 -10.24 -12.61
CA LEU A 235 -22.07 -11.18 -13.72
C LEU A 235 -23.23 -12.15 -13.93
N LYS A 236 -23.85 -12.67 -12.86
CA LYS A 236 -25.07 -13.48 -12.96
C LYS A 236 -26.23 -12.67 -13.57
N GLN A 237 -26.41 -11.43 -13.13
CA GLN A 237 -27.50 -10.54 -13.56
C GLN A 237 -27.43 -10.20 -15.07
N VAL A 238 -26.22 -10.13 -15.65
CA VAL A 238 -26.03 -9.95 -17.10
C VAL A 238 -26.00 -11.26 -17.91
N GLY A 239 -26.26 -12.39 -17.24
CA GLY A 239 -26.48 -13.71 -17.86
C GLY A 239 -25.26 -14.62 -17.94
N CYS A 240 -24.18 -14.37 -17.19
CA CYS A 240 -23.05 -15.30 -17.10
C CYS A 240 -23.33 -16.46 -16.13
N LYS A 241 -22.76 -17.64 -16.40
CA LYS A 241 -22.82 -18.79 -15.49
C LYS A 241 -21.65 -18.70 -14.50
N VAL A 242 -21.89 -18.19 -13.29
CA VAL A 242 -20.82 -17.93 -12.30
C VAL A 242 -20.76 -19.04 -11.23
N LYS A 243 -19.61 -19.70 -11.10
CA LYS A 243 -19.25 -20.59 -9.97
C LYS A 243 -18.22 -19.87 -9.08
N ARG A 244 -18.28 -20.09 -7.77
CA ARG A 244 -17.25 -19.67 -6.80
C ARG A 244 -16.52 -20.91 -6.26
N ALA A 245 -15.21 -20.80 -6.02
CA ALA A 245 -14.42 -21.82 -5.31
C ALA A 245 -13.20 -21.18 -4.62
N ASP A 246 -12.56 -21.90 -3.71
CA ASP A 246 -11.26 -21.57 -3.08
C ASP A 246 -10.07 -22.29 -3.75
N GLN A 247 -10.34 -23.14 -4.74
CA GLN A 247 -9.36 -23.92 -5.50
C GLN A 247 -9.89 -24.26 -6.90
N PHE A 248 -8.99 -24.47 -7.86
CA PHE A 248 -9.30 -24.96 -9.21
C PHE A 248 -9.19 -26.49 -9.28
N ASN A 249 -10.26 -27.19 -9.68
CA ASN A 249 -10.22 -28.62 -9.95
C ASN A 249 -10.24 -28.89 -11.47
N PRO A 250 -9.12 -29.28 -12.11
CA PRO A 250 -9.03 -29.41 -13.57
C PRO A 250 -10.09 -30.35 -14.17
N ASP A 251 -10.49 -31.42 -13.48
CA ASP A 251 -11.50 -32.37 -13.98
C ASP A 251 -12.89 -31.75 -14.13
N THR A 252 -13.20 -30.70 -13.34
CA THR A 252 -14.55 -30.09 -13.29
C THR A 252 -14.59 -28.62 -13.69
N ASP A 253 -13.46 -27.92 -13.64
CA ASP A 253 -13.34 -26.47 -13.82
C ASP A 253 -12.67 -26.07 -15.14
N ALA A 254 -11.97 -26.99 -15.83
CA ALA A 254 -11.41 -26.73 -17.16
C ALA A 254 -12.48 -26.43 -18.24
N VAL A 255 -13.76 -26.61 -17.91
CA VAL A 255 -14.90 -26.23 -18.76
C VAL A 255 -15.29 -24.75 -18.63
N ALA A 256 -14.66 -23.98 -17.74
CA ALA A 256 -14.87 -22.54 -17.62
C ALA A 256 -14.33 -21.81 -18.86
N ASP A 257 -15.01 -20.75 -19.29
CA ASP A 257 -14.58 -19.93 -20.43
C ASP A 257 -13.58 -18.84 -19.98
N VAL A 258 -13.55 -18.50 -18.68
CA VAL A 258 -12.54 -17.67 -18.01
C VAL A 258 -12.49 -17.96 -16.50
N VAL A 259 -11.31 -17.84 -15.89
CA VAL A 259 -11.13 -17.81 -14.42
C VAL A 259 -10.81 -16.38 -13.97
N ILE A 260 -11.54 -15.86 -12.98
CA ILE A 260 -11.18 -14.64 -12.26
C ILE A 260 -10.61 -15.06 -10.91
N VAL A 261 -9.41 -14.62 -10.57
CA VAL A 261 -8.75 -14.96 -9.30
C VAL A 261 -8.54 -13.69 -8.49
N SER A 262 -9.12 -13.65 -7.29
CA SER A 262 -9.00 -12.49 -6.40
C SER A 262 -7.88 -12.69 -5.38
N ASN A 263 -6.99 -11.71 -5.28
CA ASN A 263 -5.91 -11.65 -4.27
C ASN A 263 -5.19 -13.00 -3.98
N PRO A 264 -4.68 -13.71 -5.00
CA PRO A 264 -4.10 -15.05 -4.85
C PRO A 264 -2.87 -15.09 -3.93
N HIS A 265 -2.17 -13.97 -3.78
CA HIS A 265 -1.06 -13.81 -2.85
C HIS A 265 -1.46 -13.99 -1.37
N LEU A 266 -2.74 -13.98 -1.04
CA LEU A 266 -3.25 -14.23 0.32
C LEU A 266 -3.41 -15.72 0.66
N ASN A 267 -3.44 -16.61 -0.33
CA ASN A 267 -3.68 -18.04 -0.11
C ASN A 267 -2.84 -18.89 -1.11
N PRO A 268 -1.79 -19.62 -0.66
CA PRO A 268 -0.92 -20.41 -1.53
C PRO A 268 -1.65 -21.44 -2.42
N LYS A 269 -2.84 -21.94 -2.03
CA LYS A 269 -3.66 -22.82 -2.87
C LYS A 269 -4.14 -22.14 -4.15
N LEU A 270 -4.34 -20.81 -4.12
CA LEU A 270 -4.73 -20.05 -5.29
C LEU A 270 -3.58 -19.92 -6.30
N MET A 271 -2.33 -19.83 -5.85
CA MET A 271 -1.17 -19.87 -6.75
C MET A 271 -1.05 -21.22 -7.47
N GLN A 272 -1.26 -22.33 -6.75
CA GLN A 272 -1.33 -23.67 -7.36
C GLN A 272 -2.51 -23.80 -8.33
N SER A 273 -3.65 -23.17 -7.99
CA SER A 273 -4.86 -23.13 -8.83
C SER A 273 -4.63 -22.32 -10.11
N MET A 274 -3.93 -21.18 -10.05
CA MET A 274 -3.55 -20.38 -11.23
C MET A 274 -2.61 -21.16 -12.15
N ALA A 275 -1.59 -21.82 -11.60
CA ALA A 275 -0.70 -22.67 -12.39
C ALA A 275 -1.48 -23.78 -13.11
N THR A 276 -2.36 -24.49 -12.40
CA THR A 276 -3.19 -25.57 -12.96
C THR A 276 -4.21 -25.06 -13.99
N ALA A 277 -4.82 -23.89 -13.78
CA ALA A 277 -5.73 -23.28 -14.75
C ALA A 277 -4.99 -22.86 -16.04
N SER A 278 -3.77 -22.32 -15.89
CA SER A 278 -2.91 -21.92 -17.00
C SER A 278 -2.45 -23.12 -17.85
N THR A 279 -2.02 -24.22 -17.21
CA THR A 279 -1.68 -25.46 -17.94
C THR A 279 -2.90 -26.14 -18.57
N SER A 280 -4.09 -25.95 -17.99
CA SER A 280 -5.38 -26.36 -18.59
C SER A 280 -5.83 -25.45 -19.74
N GLY A 281 -5.08 -24.40 -20.08
CA GLY A 281 -5.38 -23.47 -21.17
C GLY A 281 -6.54 -22.50 -20.89
N VAL A 282 -7.03 -22.41 -19.65
CA VAL A 282 -8.14 -21.52 -19.30
C VAL A 282 -7.58 -20.12 -19.02
N PRO A 283 -8.08 -19.05 -19.67
CA PRO A 283 -7.54 -17.71 -19.48
C PRO A 283 -7.86 -17.17 -18.08
N ILE A 284 -6.85 -16.55 -17.46
CA ILE A 284 -6.91 -16.02 -16.09
C ILE A 284 -7.00 -14.49 -16.12
N ILE A 285 -7.94 -13.93 -15.35
CA ILE A 285 -8.00 -12.52 -14.99
C ILE A 285 -7.68 -12.40 -13.50
N LEU A 286 -6.74 -11.52 -13.14
CA LEU A 286 -6.41 -11.21 -11.74
C LEU A 286 -7.25 -10.02 -11.27
N ASP A 287 -8.02 -10.15 -10.19
CA ASP A 287 -8.71 -9.02 -9.54
C ASP A 287 -7.99 -8.64 -8.24
N LEU A 288 -7.60 -7.38 -8.12
CA LEU A 288 -7.01 -6.80 -6.92
C LEU A 288 -7.96 -5.72 -6.38
N ASP A 289 -8.33 -5.86 -5.11
CA ASP A 289 -9.28 -4.96 -4.43
C ASP A 289 -8.63 -3.82 -3.66
N ASP A 290 -7.29 -3.80 -3.54
CA ASP A 290 -6.52 -2.78 -2.83
C ASP A 290 -5.15 -2.55 -3.48
N ASN A 291 -4.45 -1.49 -3.06
CA ASN A 291 -3.12 -1.16 -3.53
C ASN A 291 -2.04 -1.82 -2.66
N TYR A 292 -1.70 -3.06 -3.00
CA TYR A 292 -0.73 -3.88 -2.25
C TYR A 292 0.72 -3.39 -2.36
N GLU A 293 1.09 -2.67 -3.43
CA GLU A 293 2.45 -2.21 -3.69
C GLU A 293 2.84 -1.00 -2.83
N ASP A 294 1.95 -0.01 -2.68
CA ASP A 294 2.21 1.16 -1.81
C ASP A 294 1.67 0.99 -0.38
N MET A 295 1.14 -0.19 0.01
CA MET A 295 0.57 -0.39 1.35
C MET A 295 1.65 -0.16 2.43
N PRO A 296 1.52 0.84 3.31
CA PRO A 296 2.60 1.17 4.25
C PRO A 296 2.72 0.10 5.34
N VAL A 297 3.93 -0.08 5.88
CA VAL A 297 4.21 -1.06 6.96
C VAL A 297 3.37 -0.81 8.21
N SER A 298 3.01 0.46 8.48
CA SER A 298 2.10 0.87 9.56
C SER A 298 0.62 0.51 9.32
N HIS A 299 0.25 0.06 8.12
CA HIS A 299 -1.12 -0.34 7.81
C HIS A 299 -1.50 -1.59 8.64
N PRO A 300 -2.64 -1.61 9.36
CA PRO A 300 -3.04 -2.73 10.22
C PRO A 300 -3.17 -4.07 9.48
N TYR A 301 -3.41 -4.03 8.17
CA TYR A 301 -3.48 -5.22 7.34
C TYR A 301 -2.15 -5.57 6.65
N TYR A 302 -1.09 -4.77 6.76
CA TYR A 302 0.20 -5.05 6.10
C TYR A 302 0.76 -6.43 6.47
N ALA A 303 0.77 -6.77 7.76
CA ALA A 303 1.24 -8.08 8.22
C ALA A 303 0.40 -9.26 7.69
N LYS A 304 -0.88 -9.05 7.34
CA LYS A 304 -1.81 -10.10 6.87
C LYS A 304 -1.99 -10.14 5.35
N LYS A 305 -1.89 -8.99 4.69
CA LYS A 305 -2.21 -8.79 3.27
C LYS A 305 -1.12 -8.08 2.45
N GLY A 306 -0.23 -7.31 3.10
CA GLY A 306 0.83 -6.57 2.41
C GLY A 306 1.97 -7.46 1.91
N LEU A 307 2.76 -6.92 0.98
CA LEU A 307 3.81 -7.66 0.26
C LEU A 307 5.14 -7.79 1.02
N GLY A 308 5.22 -7.33 2.26
CA GLY A 308 6.44 -7.39 3.10
C GLY A 308 6.86 -8.79 3.58
N ASP A 309 6.12 -9.84 3.22
CA ASP A 309 6.58 -11.22 3.31
C ASP A 309 7.04 -11.68 1.93
N ALA A 310 8.26 -12.22 1.83
CA ALA A 310 8.86 -12.66 0.58
C ALA A 310 8.04 -13.75 -0.14
N ILE A 311 7.29 -14.60 0.60
CA ILE A 311 6.41 -15.59 -0.03
C ILE A 311 5.22 -14.90 -0.70
N ARG A 312 4.52 -13.99 0.01
CA ARG A 312 3.44 -13.17 -0.57
C ARG A 312 3.91 -12.26 -1.71
N GLY A 313 5.07 -11.63 -1.59
CA GLY A 313 5.66 -10.79 -2.63
C GLY A 313 5.92 -11.56 -3.93
N ARG A 314 6.57 -12.74 -3.83
CA ARG A 314 6.75 -13.65 -4.98
C ARG A 314 5.42 -14.16 -5.53
N ALA A 315 4.46 -14.51 -4.67
CA ALA A 315 3.13 -14.94 -5.10
C ALA A 315 2.39 -13.85 -5.90
N TYR A 316 2.46 -12.59 -5.45
CA TYR A 316 1.88 -11.44 -6.13
C TYR A 316 2.52 -11.21 -7.51
N ALA A 317 3.85 -11.18 -7.58
CA ALA A 317 4.57 -11.03 -8.85
C ALA A 317 4.28 -12.18 -9.83
N THR A 318 4.28 -13.42 -9.37
CA THR A 318 3.90 -14.59 -10.18
C THR A 318 2.45 -14.54 -10.63
N ALA A 319 1.53 -14.03 -9.81
CA ALA A 319 0.14 -13.86 -10.20
C ALA A 319 -0.04 -12.83 -11.32
N LEU A 320 0.70 -11.71 -11.28
CA LEU A 320 0.76 -10.73 -12.38
C LEU A 320 1.29 -11.33 -13.68
N LEU A 321 2.29 -12.23 -13.61
CA LEU A 321 2.86 -12.91 -14.77
C LEU A 321 1.95 -13.99 -15.37
N LEU A 322 1.19 -14.72 -14.54
CA LEU A 322 0.25 -15.76 -14.98
C LEU A 322 -1.08 -15.20 -15.52
N ALA A 323 -1.42 -13.96 -15.17
CA ALA A 323 -2.69 -13.35 -15.56
C ALA A 323 -2.63 -12.81 -17.01
N LYS A 324 -3.67 -13.12 -17.80
CA LYS A 324 -3.86 -12.54 -19.15
C LYS A 324 -4.25 -11.07 -19.08
N ALA A 325 -4.89 -10.66 -17.99
CA ALA A 325 -5.21 -9.28 -17.68
C ALA A 325 -5.37 -9.09 -16.16
N VAL A 326 -5.16 -7.87 -15.71
CA VAL A 326 -5.40 -7.44 -14.33
C VAL A 326 -6.65 -6.54 -14.29
N THR A 327 -7.36 -6.57 -13.18
CA THR A 327 -8.56 -5.76 -12.92
C THR A 327 -8.44 -5.15 -11.53
N VAL A 328 -8.70 -3.85 -11.42
CA VAL A 328 -8.51 -3.08 -10.19
C VAL A 328 -9.63 -2.06 -9.94
N ALA A 329 -9.88 -1.77 -8.67
CA ALA A 329 -10.88 -0.78 -8.24
C ALA A 329 -10.47 0.68 -8.50
N SER A 330 -9.18 0.99 -8.36
CA SER A 330 -8.65 2.35 -8.47
C SER A 330 -8.15 2.69 -9.87
N ASN A 331 -8.50 3.90 -10.34
CA ASN A 331 -8.03 4.44 -11.62
C ASN A 331 -6.51 4.68 -11.60
N GLU A 332 -5.95 5.12 -10.46
CA GLU A 332 -4.51 5.39 -10.34
C GLU A 332 -3.67 4.12 -10.25
N VAL A 333 -4.16 3.07 -9.58
CA VAL A 333 -3.53 1.75 -9.61
C VAL A 333 -3.57 1.19 -11.05
N ASN A 334 -4.69 1.37 -11.75
CA ASN A 334 -4.81 0.94 -13.15
C ASN A 334 -3.78 1.65 -14.06
N LYS A 335 -3.66 2.99 -13.95
CA LYS A 335 -2.65 3.77 -14.68
C LYS A 335 -1.24 3.29 -14.35
N THR A 336 -0.95 3.01 -13.07
CA THR A 336 0.35 2.50 -12.62
C THR A 336 0.67 1.16 -13.31
N LEU A 337 -0.24 0.19 -13.24
CA LEU A 337 -0.06 -1.13 -13.85
C LEU A 337 0.09 -1.06 -15.39
N VAL A 338 -0.70 -0.22 -16.08
CA VAL A 338 -0.58 -0.02 -17.53
C VAL A 338 0.77 0.62 -17.89
N ASN A 339 1.24 1.60 -17.11
CA ASN A 339 2.56 2.22 -17.34
C ASN A 339 3.72 1.24 -17.10
N SER A 340 3.55 0.28 -16.19
CA SER A 340 4.47 -0.85 -15.98
C SER A 340 4.35 -1.96 -17.03
N GLY A 341 3.52 -1.78 -18.07
CA GLY A 341 3.36 -2.73 -19.17
C GLY A 341 2.34 -3.85 -18.95
N HIS A 342 1.64 -3.89 -17.81
CA HIS A 342 0.58 -4.88 -17.58
C HIS A 342 -0.71 -4.51 -18.33
N ARG A 343 -1.39 -5.52 -18.88
CA ARG A 343 -2.73 -5.36 -19.45
C ARG A 343 -3.76 -5.23 -18.32
N SER A 344 -3.92 -4.01 -17.80
CA SER A 344 -4.81 -3.71 -16.68
C SER A 344 -6.10 -2.99 -17.11
N TYR A 345 -7.20 -3.29 -16.40
CA TYR A 345 -8.52 -2.70 -16.60
C TYR A 345 -9.08 -2.12 -15.30
N TRP A 346 -9.45 -0.83 -15.34
CA TRP A 346 -10.14 -0.18 -14.25
C TRP A 346 -11.62 -0.59 -14.23
N ILE A 347 -12.02 -1.45 -13.29
CA ILE A 347 -13.43 -1.74 -13.00
C ILE A 347 -13.68 -1.29 -11.56
N PRO A 348 -14.34 -0.14 -11.35
CA PRO A 348 -14.47 0.44 -10.03
C PRO A 348 -15.49 -0.29 -9.15
N ASP A 349 -15.50 0.07 -7.88
CA ASP A 349 -16.49 -0.42 -6.92
C ASP A 349 -17.89 0.11 -7.22
N GLY A 350 -18.89 -0.63 -6.72
CA GLY A 350 -20.30 -0.32 -6.87
C GLY A 350 -21.14 -0.80 -5.69
N TRP A 351 -22.45 -0.69 -5.85
CA TRP A 351 -23.44 -0.97 -4.80
C TRP A 351 -24.64 -1.73 -5.39
N SER A 352 -25.44 -2.39 -4.56
CA SER A 352 -26.61 -3.15 -5.02
C SER A 352 -27.90 -2.69 -4.35
N ARG A 353 -28.95 -2.51 -5.15
CA ARG A 353 -30.30 -2.22 -4.65
C ARG A 353 -30.95 -3.38 -3.88
N SER A 354 -30.37 -4.58 -3.93
CA SER A 354 -30.83 -5.74 -3.15
C SER A 354 -30.75 -5.47 -1.65
N ASN A 355 -29.67 -4.82 -1.21
CA ASN A 355 -29.53 -4.32 0.15
C ASN A 355 -30.42 -3.09 0.35
N ARG A 356 -31.52 -3.29 1.05
CA ARG A 356 -32.55 -2.27 1.30
C ARG A 356 -32.08 -1.15 2.23
N LEU A 357 -30.99 -1.32 2.97
CA LEU A 357 -30.47 -0.30 3.90
C LEU A 357 -29.85 0.89 3.18
N TRP A 358 -29.43 0.75 1.92
CA TRP A 358 -29.07 1.88 1.05
C TRP A 358 -30.23 2.88 0.92
N ASN A 359 -31.44 2.39 0.62
CA ASN A 359 -32.62 3.24 0.44
C ASN A 359 -33.38 3.55 1.76
N LYS A 360 -32.99 2.94 2.88
CA LYS A 360 -33.64 3.20 4.18
C LYS A 360 -33.33 4.65 4.63
N PRO A 361 -34.34 5.50 4.83
CA PRO A 361 -34.14 6.83 5.38
C PRO A 361 -33.65 6.73 6.82
N HIS A 362 -32.87 7.72 7.27
CA HIS A 362 -32.53 7.82 8.68
C HIS A 362 -33.70 8.35 9.50
N ASN A 363 -33.72 8.04 10.80
CA ASN A 363 -34.70 8.64 11.70
C ASN A 363 -34.47 10.15 11.78
N PRO A 364 -35.53 10.97 11.93
CA PRO A 364 -35.39 12.39 12.26
C PRO A 364 -34.57 12.57 13.53
N ARG A 365 -33.72 13.59 13.56
CA ARG A 365 -32.82 13.92 14.68
C ARG A 365 -32.72 15.43 14.82
N ASN A 366 -32.50 15.89 16.05
CA ASN A 366 -32.33 17.31 16.36
C ASN A 366 -30.84 17.75 16.30
N THR A 367 -29.94 16.83 15.96
CA THR A 367 -28.49 17.05 15.86
C THR A 367 -28.01 16.99 14.42
N ILE A 368 -26.95 17.72 14.09
CA ILE A 368 -26.22 17.55 12.82
C ILE A 368 -25.00 16.66 13.09
N ASN A 369 -25.06 15.43 12.61
CA ASN A 369 -24.03 14.41 12.85
C ASN A 369 -22.89 14.56 11.83
N ILE A 370 -21.79 15.16 12.27
CA ILE A 370 -20.53 15.24 11.52
C ILE A 370 -19.80 13.92 11.72
N GLY A 371 -19.46 13.25 10.62
CA GLY A 371 -19.14 11.84 10.62
C GLY A 371 -17.79 11.50 10.03
N TRP A 372 -17.12 10.48 10.58
CA TRP A 372 -15.96 9.85 9.97
C TRP A 372 -16.05 8.33 10.12
N VAL A 373 -15.67 7.62 9.06
CA VAL A 373 -15.59 6.16 9.03
C VAL A 373 -14.24 5.73 8.47
N GLY A 374 -13.61 4.75 9.12
CA GLY A 374 -12.31 4.25 8.70
C GLY A 374 -11.77 3.18 9.65
N SER A 375 -10.68 2.55 9.23
CA SER A 375 -10.00 1.53 10.03
C SER A 375 -8.92 2.14 10.93
N ALA A 376 -8.15 1.31 11.63
CA ALA A 376 -6.95 1.76 12.35
C ALA A 376 -5.87 2.37 11.42
N ALA A 377 -5.91 2.08 10.11
CA ALA A 377 -4.98 2.63 9.11
C ALA A 377 -5.05 4.16 9.00
N GLN A 378 -6.26 4.71 9.14
CA GLN A 378 -6.59 6.08 8.78
C GLN A 378 -6.69 6.97 10.02
N LEU A 379 -6.18 6.53 11.17
CA LEU A 379 -6.18 7.32 12.40
C LEU A 379 -5.46 8.66 12.21
N GLU A 380 -4.31 8.62 11.53
CA GLU A 380 -3.48 9.80 11.27
C GLU A 380 -4.16 10.79 10.30
N ASP A 381 -5.00 10.30 9.39
CA ASP A 381 -5.77 11.16 8.47
C ASP A 381 -6.79 12.04 9.23
N VAL A 382 -7.29 11.59 10.39
CA VAL A 382 -8.20 12.39 11.25
C VAL A 382 -7.48 13.59 11.88
N PHE A 383 -6.15 13.55 12.06
CA PHE A 383 -5.41 14.65 12.69
C PHE A 383 -5.48 15.96 11.89
N GLU A 384 -5.47 15.88 10.56
CA GLU A 384 -5.59 17.03 9.64
C GLU A 384 -6.82 17.89 9.94
N VAL A 385 -7.97 17.24 10.17
CA VAL A 385 -9.26 17.93 10.38
C VAL A 385 -9.66 18.08 11.85
N ARG A 386 -9.02 17.38 12.78
CA ARG A 386 -9.39 17.34 14.21
C ARG A 386 -9.61 18.74 14.82
N ARG A 387 -8.65 19.66 14.63
CA ARG A 387 -8.71 21.04 15.18
C ARG A 387 -9.87 21.83 14.59
N ILE A 388 -10.19 21.60 13.32
CA ILE A 388 -11.23 22.28 12.56
C ILE A 388 -12.61 21.78 13.01
N VAL A 389 -12.79 20.46 13.10
CA VAL A 389 -14.00 19.84 13.64
C VAL A 389 -14.28 20.32 15.06
N LEU A 390 -13.29 20.32 15.96
CA LEU A 390 -13.43 20.84 17.33
C LEU A 390 -13.74 22.35 17.38
N ARG A 391 -13.33 23.13 16.38
CA ARG A 391 -13.73 24.54 16.23
C ARG A 391 -15.19 24.66 15.79
N VAL A 392 -15.56 23.99 14.71
CA VAL A 392 -16.93 23.96 14.19
C VAL A 392 -17.91 23.49 15.27
N MET A 393 -17.58 22.45 16.02
CA MET A 393 -18.47 21.94 17.06
C MET A 393 -18.65 22.91 18.25
N ARG A 394 -17.70 23.83 18.49
CA ARG A 394 -17.92 24.96 19.42
C ARG A 394 -18.80 26.05 18.83
N GLU A 395 -18.68 26.29 17.53
CA GLU A 395 -19.51 27.27 16.79
C GLU A 395 -20.97 26.81 16.62
N PHE A 396 -21.23 25.50 16.56
CA PHE A 396 -22.57 24.91 16.34
C PHE A 396 -22.92 23.89 17.45
N PRO A 397 -23.57 24.30 18.55
CA PRO A 397 -23.89 23.43 19.68
C PRO A 397 -24.73 22.20 19.34
N GLN A 398 -25.57 22.28 18.30
CA GLN A 398 -26.41 21.18 17.82
C GLN A 398 -25.65 20.10 17.02
N SER A 399 -24.35 20.28 16.76
CA SER A 399 -23.57 19.25 16.05
C SER A 399 -23.08 18.15 17.00
N GLN A 400 -22.99 16.93 16.48
CA GLN A 400 -22.49 15.74 17.18
C GLN A 400 -21.42 15.06 16.31
N MET A 401 -20.32 14.61 16.92
CA MET A 401 -19.29 13.84 16.23
C MET A 401 -19.69 12.37 16.19
N VAL A 402 -19.70 11.74 15.02
CA VAL A 402 -19.93 10.30 14.86
C VAL A 402 -18.65 9.66 14.32
N VAL A 403 -18.09 8.71 15.07
CA VAL A 403 -16.90 7.96 14.65
C VAL A 403 -17.24 6.49 14.52
N ILE A 404 -16.91 5.93 13.36
CA ILE A 404 -17.30 4.58 12.97
C ILE A 404 -16.05 3.72 12.75
N GLY A 405 -15.98 2.57 13.43
CA GLY A 405 -14.97 1.54 13.24
C GLY A 405 -13.63 1.72 13.98
N ASN A 406 -13.27 2.94 14.37
CA ASN A 406 -11.98 3.21 15.05
C ASN A 406 -12.18 3.88 16.42
N SER A 407 -11.92 3.13 17.50
CA SER A 407 -12.02 3.65 18.87
C SER A 407 -10.93 4.66 19.23
N GLN A 408 -9.73 4.59 18.63
CA GLN A 408 -8.69 5.61 18.82
C GLN A 408 -9.10 6.94 18.19
N ALA A 409 -9.67 6.92 16.98
CA ALA A 409 -10.19 8.12 16.32
C ALA A 409 -11.31 8.78 17.15
N TYR A 410 -12.17 7.98 17.80
CA TYR A 410 -13.19 8.48 18.72
C TYR A 410 -12.57 9.16 19.94
N ARG A 411 -11.48 8.63 20.50
CA ARG A 411 -10.75 9.24 21.64
C ARG A 411 -10.12 10.60 21.29
N LEU A 412 -9.81 10.89 20.03
CA LEU A 412 -9.29 12.21 19.61
C LEU A 412 -10.26 13.36 19.94
N PHE A 413 -11.54 13.06 20.12
CA PHE A 413 -12.60 14.01 20.44
C PHE A 413 -13.07 13.94 21.91
N GLU A 414 -12.23 13.44 22.83
CA GLU A 414 -12.54 13.39 24.28
C GLU A 414 -12.72 14.75 24.95
N SER A 415 -12.23 15.83 24.33
CA SER A 415 -12.50 17.20 24.77
C SER A 415 -13.95 17.66 24.53
N LEU A 416 -14.78 16.84 23.85
CA LEU A 416 -16.21 17.08 23.69
C LEU A 416 -17.00 16.35 24.80
N PRO A 417 -18.12 16.93 25.28
CA PRO A 417 -19.06 16.24 26.14
C PRO A 417 -19.52 14.89 25.55
N SER A 418 -19.77 13.90 26.42
CA SER A 418 -20.18 12.55 26.02
C SER A 418 -21.48 12.52 25.20
N ASN A 419 -22.42 13.43 25.46
CA ASN A 419 -23.66 13.60 24.70
C ASN A 419 -23.48 14.33 23.34
N ARG A 420 -22.25 14.68 22.96
CA ARG A 420 -21.91 15.30 21.66
C ARG A 420 -20.96 14.44 20.83
N ARG A 421 -20.75 13.18 21.23
CA ARG A 421 -19.90 12.22 20.51
C ARG A 421 -20.51 10.82 20.57
N LEU A 422 -20.55 10.14 19.42
CA LEU A 422 -21.09 8.80 19.26
C LEU A 422 -20.02 7.90 18.63
N TYR A 423 -19.76 6.76 19.25
CA TYR A 423 -18.96 5.69 18.68
C TYR A 423 -19.86 4.58 18.16
N LEU A 424 -19.60 4.12 16.93
CA LEU A 424 -20.25 2.95 16.34
C LEU A 424 -19.17 1.93 15.95
N PRO A 425 -19.25 0.67 16.40
CA PRO A 425 -18.34 -0.37 15.91
C PRO A 425 -18.57 -0.60 14.41
N MET A 426 -17.53 -1.03 13.70
CA MET A 426 -17.69 -1.52 12.33
C MET A 426 -18.53 -2.81 12.36
N VAL A 427 -19.43 -2.96 11.39
CA VAL A 427 -20.32 -4.12 11.21
C VAL A 427 -20.06 -4.76 9.84
N GLY A 428 -20.82 -5.80 9.50
CA GLY A 428 -20.74 -6.46 8.21
C GLY A 428 -21.10 -5.53 7.03
N TYR A 429 -20.77 -5.98 5.82
CA TYR A 429 -21.12 -5.28 4.58
C TYR A 429 -22.62 -4.98 4.47
N GLU A 430 -23.48 -5.90 4.94
CA GLU A 430 -24.93 -5.73 4.84
C GLU A 430 -25.45 -4.59 5.72
N GLU A 431 -24.94 -4.40 6.94
CA GLU A 431 -25.38 -3.35 7.86
C GLU A 431 -24.64 -2.02 7.69
N TYR A 432 -23.51 -2.00 6.97
CA TYR A 432 -22.73 -0.78 6.72
C TYR A 432 -23.53 0.43 6.15
N PRO A 433 -24.53 0.28 5.25
CA PRO A 433 -25.35 1.40 4.78
C PRO A 433 -26.20 2.04 5.89
N TYR A 434 -26.52 1.28 6.94
CA TYR A 434 -27.21 1.82 8.13
C TYR A 434 -26.26 2.63 9.02
N LEU A 435 -24.98 2.26 9.10
CA LEU A 435 -23.94 3.06 9.75
C LEU A 435 -23.75 4.41 9.05
N LEU A 436 -23.66 4.41 7.71
CA LEU A 436 -23.59 5.65 6.94
C LEU A 436 -24.82 6.54 7.15
N GLY A 437 -26.01 5.94 7.31
CA GLY A 437 -27.24 6.67 7.66
C GLY A 437 -27.24 7.32 9.05
N GLN A 438 -26.24 7.07 9.92
CA GLN A 438 -26.11 7.77 11.21
C GLN A 438 -25.41 9.13 11.09
N MET A 439 -24.97 9.52 9.91
CA MET A 439 -24.27 10.77 9.63
C MET A 439 -25.14 11.72 8.79
N ASP A 440 -24.87 13.03 8.87
CA ASP A 440 -25.48 14.08 8.02
C ASP A 440 -24.42 14.75 7.14
N ILE A 441 -23.14 14.67 7.53
CA ILE A 441 -21.98 15.11 6.76
C ILE A 441 -20.86 14.08 6.97
N LEU A 442 -20.22 13.59 5.90
CA LEU A 442 -19.05 12.72 5.97
C LEU A 442 -17.74 13.52 5.79
N LEU A 443 -16.71 13.15 6.55
CA LEU A 443 -15.34 13.63 6.40
C LEU A 443 -14.46 12.51 5.82
N ALA A 444 -13.72 12.79 4.75
CA ALA A 444 -12.75 11.90 4.12
C ALA A 444 -11.34 12.58 4.03
N PRO A 445 -10.68 12.79 5.18
CA PRO A 445 -9.49 13.67 5.31
C PRO A 445 -8.16 12.97 4.97
N HIS A 446 -8.11 12.17 3.91
CA HIS A 446 -6.92 11.39 3.55
C HIS A 446 -5.66 12.27 3.38
N ARG A 447 -4.55 11.89 4.02
CA ARG A 447 -3.24 12.54 3.80
C ARG A 447 -2.65 12.19 2.44
N LYS A 448 -1.74 13.03 1.96
CA LYS A 448 -1.01 12.88 0.69
C LYS A 448 0.16 11.89 0.77
N ILE A 449 -0.14 10.64 1.12
CA ILE A 449 0.81 9.51 1.06
C ILE A 449 0.55 8.67 -0.21
N PRO A 450 1.56 7.96 -0.77
CA PRO A 450 1.41 7.21 -2.03
C PRO A 450 0.20 6.25 -2.05
N TYR A 451 -0.03 5.54 -0.95
CA TYR A 451 -1.19 4.66 -0.75
C TYR A 451 -2.52 5.39 -0.91
N ASN A 452 -2.72 6.49 -0.16
CA ASN A 452 -3.94 7.27 -0.14
C ASN A 452 -4.22 7.96 -1.47
N LEU A 453 -3.18 8.46 -2.15
CA LEU A 453 -3.31 9.05 -3.48
C LEU A 453 -3.80 8.05 -4.54
N LYS A 454 -3.63 6.75 -4.30
CA LYS A 454 -4.06 5.65 -5.17
C LYS A 454 -5.30 4.89 -4.66
N GLN A 455 -5.95 5.31 -3.58
CA GLN A 455 -7.20 4.69 -3.09
C GLN A 455 -8.37 4.83 -4.10
N SER A 456 -9.41 3.99 -3.98
CA SER A 456 -10.58 4.05 -4.87
C SER A 456 -11.61 5.11 -4.44
N ASP A 457 -12.56 5.42 -5.33
CA ASP A 457 -13.66 6.36 -5.05
C ASP A 457 -14.77 5.75 -4.17
N ARG A 458 -14.57 4.55 -3.63
CA ARG A 458 -15.58 3.77 -2.91
C ARG A 458 -16.24 4.53 -1.77
N LEU A 459 -15.49 5.18 -0.88
CA LEU A 459 -16.05 5.87 0.29
C LEU A 459 -17.04 6.99 -0.11
N VAL A 460 -16.65 7.82 -1.10
CA VAL A 460 -17.50 8.92 -1.58
C VAL A 460 -18.64 8.41 -2.47
N MET A 461 -18.46 7.29 -3.16
CA MET A 461 -19.53 6.57 -3.88
C MET A 461 -20.58 6.02 -2.91
N GLU A 462 -20.18 5.32 -1.85
CA GLU A 462 -21.08 4.78 -0.82
C GLU A 462 -21.85 5.89 -0.08
N ALA A 463 -21.17 7.00 0.26
CA ALA A 463 -21.82 8.19 0.80
C ALA A 463 -22.85 8.78 -0.17
N SER A 464 -22.50 8.86 -1.46
CA SER A 464 -23.37 9.33 -2.52
C SER A 464 -24.63 8.46 -2.69
N VAL A 465 -24.53 7.13 -2.56
CA VAL A 465 -25.71 6.23 -2.55
C VAL A 465 -26.64 6.54 -1.38
N LYS A 466 -26.11 6.94 -0.21
CA LYS A 466 -26.89 7.36 0.95
C LYS A 466 -27.41 8.80 0.89
N ARG A 467 -27.15 9.56 -0.19
CA ARG A 467 -27.38 11.02 -0.27
C ARG A 467 -26.69 11.79 0.87
N LEU A 468 -25.53 11.29 1.32
CA LEU A 468 -24.73 11.86 2.40
C LEU A 468 -23.68 12.82 1.82
N PRO A 469 -23.80 14.15 2.04
CA PRO A 469 -22.79 15.10 1.63
C PRO A 469 -21.44 14.79 2.27
N TRP A 470 -20.37 14.86 1.49
CA TRP A 470 -19.00 14.61 1.98
C TRP A 470 -18.09 15.83 1.80
N ILE A 471 -17.07 15.93 2.63
CA ILE A 471 -15.92 16.82 2.40
C ILE A 471 -14.67 15.94 2.41
N GLY A 472 -13.86 16.03 1.36
CA GLY A 472 -12.68 15.18 1.16
C GLY A 472 -11.41 15.99 0.89
N SER A 473 -10.27 15.37 1.16
CA SER A 473 -8.97 15.87 0.68
C SER A 473 -8.88 15.84 -0.85
N ASP A 474 -7.95 16.60 -1.41
CA ASP A 474 -7.65 16.69 -2.84
C ASP A 474 -6.84 15.49 -3.37
N ILE A 475 -7.38 14.27 -3.18
CA ILE A 475 -6.84 13.04 -3.77
C ILE A 475 -7.50 12.76 -5.14
N PRO A 476 -6.80 12.12 -6.10
CA PRO A 476 -7.30 11.88 -7.46
C PRO A 476 -8.70 11.25 -7.53
N ALA A 477 -8.96 10.22 -6.72
CA ALA A 477 -10.25 9.53 -6.71
C ALA A 477 -11.45 10.42 -6.32
N TYR A 478 -11.24 11.40 -5.43
CA TYR A 478 -12.31 12.31 -5.00
C TYR A 478 -12.50 13.47 -5.99
N MET A 479 -11.41 13.92 -6.63
CA MET A 479 -11.44 14.85 -7.76
C MET A 479 -12.21 14.25 -8.96
N ASP A 480 -11.90 13.00 -9.34
CA ASP A 480 -12.60 12.24 -10.38
C ASP A 480 -14.08 11.97 -10.00
N TRP A 481 -14.40 11.87 -8.70
CA TRP A 481 -15.79 11.74 -8.24
C TRP A 481 -16.57 13.06 -8.33
N GLY A 482 -16.04 14.18 -7.81
CA GLY A 482 -16.47 15.55 -8.15
C GLY A 482 -17.97 15.89 -8.00
N ARG A 483 -18.77 15.09 -7.27
CA ARG A 483 -20.21 15.24 -7.02
C ARG A 483 -20.57 14.65 -5.66
N GLY A 484 -21.62 15.18 -5.03
CA GLY A 484 -22.02 14.72 -3.69
C GLY A 484 -21.23 15.32 -2.54
N GLY A 485 -20.31 16.24 -2.80
CA GLY A 485 -19.46 16.82 -1.77
C GLY A 485 -18.47 17.86 -2.27
N PHE A 486 -17.61 18.32 -1.36
CA PHE A 486 -16.59 19.34 -1.60
C PHE A 486 -15.18 18.78 -1.43
N ILE A 487 -14.23 19.32 -2.21
CA ILE A 487 -12.81 19.08 -2.04
C ILE A 487 -12.20 20.26 -1.27
N ALA A 488 -11.48 19.96 -0.19
CA ALA A 488 -10.83 20.96 0.64
C ALA A 488 -9.30 20.78 0.63
N HIS A 489 -8.62 21.80 0.09
CA HIS A 489 -7.17 21.89 -0.05
C HIS A 489 -6.53 22.58 1.17
N THR A 490 -7.32 23.32 1.95
CA THR A 490 -6.82 24.09 3.10
C THR A 490 -7.68 23.92 4.36
N PRO A 491 -7.12 24.11 5.57
CA PRO A 491 -7.88 24.15 6.82
C PRO A 491 -9.06 25.15 6.83
N SER A 492 -8.93 26.25 6.10
CA SER A 492 -9.97 27.27 5.96
C SER A 492 -11.14 26.79 5.09
N GLU A 493 -10.86 26.04 4.02
CA GLU A 493 -11.89 25.42 3.17
C GLU A 493 -12.66 24.34 3.94
N TRP A 494 -11.97 23.45 4.66
CA TRP A 494 -12.60 22.48 5.56
C TRP A 494 -13.55 23.15 6.57
N HIS A 495 -13.13 24.27 7.17
CA HIS A 495 -13.96 25.07 8.08
C HIS A 495 -15.17 25.68 7.37
N GLY A 496 -14.95 26.30 6.20
CA GLY A 496 -15.99 26.94 5.39
C GLY A 496 -17.07 25.97 4.91
N TYR A 497 -16.69 24.85 4.32
CA TYR A 497 -17.63 23.83 3.83
C TYR A 497 -18.39 23.16 4.98
N LEU A 498 -17.73 22.85 6.10
CA LEU A 498 -18.42 22.35 7.30
C LEU A 498 -19.50 23.34 7.78
N ARG A 499 -19.19 24.65 7.81
CA ARG A 499 -20.15 25.69 8.19
C ARG A 499 -21.33 25.76 7.24
N GLN A 500 -21.08 25.81 5.93
CA GLN A 500 -22.12 25.83 4.91
C GLN A 500 -23.04 24.61 5.04
N LEU A 501 -22.45 23.40 5.06
CA LEU A 501 -23.20 22.16 5.21
C LEU A 501 -23.94 22.05 6.55
N ILE A 502 -23.50 22.68 7.65
CA ILE A 502 -24.28 22.67 8.90
C ILE A 502 -25.45 23.67 8.85
N MET A 503 -25.22 24.85 8.30
CA MET A 503 -26.19 25.95 8.28
C MET A 503 -27.31 25.77 7.26
N ASP A 504 -27.02 25.16 6.11
CA ASP A 504 -27.94 25.08 4.98
C ASP A 504 -28.41 23.63 4.72
N GLU A 505 -29.67 23.34 5.07
CA GLU A 505 -30.29 22.04 4.86
C GLU A 505 -30.68 21.79 3.40
N GLU A 506 -31.02 22.84 2.65
CA GLU A 506 -31.41 22.71 1.24
C GLU A 506 -30.17 22.40 0.39
N MET A 507 -29.06 23.10 0.65
CA MET A 507 -27.75 22.78 0.08
C MET A 507 -27.30 21.35 0.42
N ARG A 508 -27.44 20.89 1.69
CA ARG A 508 -27.14 19.49 2.04
C ARG A 508 -27.92 18.51 1.18
N LYS A 509 -29.24 18.72 1.03
CA LYS A 509 -30.11 17.84 0.23
C LYS A 509 -29.75 17.87 -1.26
N GLY A 510 -29.56 19.06 -1.84
CA GLY A 510 -29.18 19.22 -3.24
C GLY A 510 -27.85 18.53 -3.57
N ILE A 511 -26.82 18.72 -2.74
CA ILE A 511 -25.53 18.04 -2.88
C ILE A 511 -25.69 16.53 -2.76
N GLY A 512 -26.41 16.03 -1.73
CA GLY A 512 -26.67 14.61 -1.55
C GLY A 512 -27.36 13.98 -2.77
N ASP A 513 -28.30 14.69 -3.39
CA ASP A 513 -29.04 14.24 -4.57
C ASP A 513 -28.17 14.21 -5.83
N GLU A 514 -27.30 15.20 -6.05
CA GLU A 514 -26.29 15.14 -7.13
C GLU A 514 -25.37 13.93 -7.00
N GLY A 515 -24.90 13.64 -5.78
CA GLY A 515 -24.12 12.44 -5.48
C GLY A 515 -24.90 11.17 -5.86
N PHE A 516 -26.14 11.06 -5.38
CA PHE A 516 -27.01 9.90 -5.65
C PHE A 516 -27.27 9.66 -7.14
N ILE A 517 -27.43 10.72 -7.93
CA ILE A 517 -27.58 10.65 -9.39
C ILE A 517 -26.30 10.06 -10.01
N LYS A 518 -25.10 10.54 -9.64
CA LYS A 518 -23.84 9.96 -10.14
C LYS A 518 -23.68 8.50 -9.69
N ALA A 519 -24.07 8.17 -8.46
CA ALA A 519 -23.99 6.82 -7.91
C ALA A 519 -24.86 5.79 -8.65
N GLN A 520 -25.94 6.18 -9.35
CA GLN A 520 -26.73 5.23 -10.16
C GLN A 520 -25.91 4.55 -11.26
N ALA A 521 -24.87 5.20 -11.79
CA ALA A 521 -23.95 4.61 -12.77
C ALA A 521 -23.02 3.53 -12.18
N ARG A 522 -23.04 3.33 -10.85
CA ARG A 522 -22.28 2.32 -10.10
C ARG A 522 -23.15 1.23 -9.48
N GLU A 523 -24.41 1.16 -9.89
CA GLU A 523 -25.29 0.07 -9.46
C GLU A 523 -24.83 -1.27 -10.05
N GLN A 524 -25.03 -2.35 -9.30
CA GLN A 524 -24.57 -3.72 -9.59
C GLN A 524 -24.78 -4.16 -11.05
N GLN A 525 -25.90 -3.81 -11.67
CA GLN A 525 -26.17 -4.14 -13.07
C GLN A 525 -25.17 -3.48 -14.03
N GLN A 526 -24.80 -2.22 -13.78
CA GLN A 526 -23.84 -1.47 -14.60
C GLN A 526 -22.41 -2.00 -14.40
N ILE A 527 -22.07 -2.38 -13.16
CA ILE A 527 -20.78 -3.03 -12.87
C ILE A 527 -20.70 -4.41 -13.53
N GLY A 528 -21.79 -5.20 -13.51
CA GLY A 528 -21.90 -6.47 -14.22
C GLY A 528 -21.72 -6.33 -15.74
N LEU A 529 -22.30 -5.29 -16.36
CA LEU A 529 -22.10 -4.98 -17.77
C LEU A 529 -20.64 -4.61 -18.07
N LYS A 530 -19.99 -3.83 -17.20
CA LYS A 530 -18.57 -3.48 -17.34
C LYS A 530 -17.67 -4.71 -17.23
N TRP A 531 -17.92 -5.60 -16.29
CA TRP A 531 -17.24 -6.90 -16.19
C TRP A 531 -17.44 -7.76 -17.45
N GLN A 532 -18.67 -7.87 -17.95
CA GLN A 532 -18.98 -8.61 -19.19
C GLN A 532 -18.22 -8.05 -20.40
N GLN A 533 -18.11 -6.73 -20.52
CA GLN A 533 -17.32 -6.06 -21.57
C GLN A 533 -15.82 -6.35 -21.43
N THR A 534 -15.25 -6.18 -20.23
CA THR A 534 -13.83 -6.45 -19.98
C THR A 534 -13.48 -7.92 -20.23
N ILE A 535 -14.31 -8.88 -19.79
CA ILE A 535 -14.10 -10.30 -20.08
C ILE A 535 -14.13 -10.54 -21.60
N ALA A 536 -15.12 -10.00 -22.31
CA ALA A 536 -15.21 -10.14 -23.76
C ALA A 536 -13.96 -9.58 -24.47
N GLU A 537 -13.43 -8.44 -24.03
CA GLU A 537 -12.20 -7.85 -24.55
C GLU A 537 -10.95 -8.70 -24.23
N VAL A 538 -10.83 -9.22 -23.00
CA VAL A 538 -9.72 -10.11 -22.61
C VAL A 538 -9.70 -11.38 -23.47
N LEU A 539 -10.87 -11.93 -23.77
CA LEU A 539 -11.04 -13.13 -24.60
C LEU A 539 -10.89 -12.85 -26.10
N ALA A 540 -11.42 -11.74 -26.63
CA ALA A 540 -11.42 -11.43 -28.07
C ALA A 540 -10.02 -11.33 -28.70
N HIS A 541 -9.01 -10.95 -27.91
CA HIS A 541 -7.61 -10.99 -28.33
C HIS A 541 -7.01 -12.43 -28.37
N ASN A 542 -7.83 -13.48 -28.54
CA ASN A 542 -7.43 -14.85 -28.90
C ASN A 542 -8.23 -15.34 -30.11
N THR A 543 -7.54 -15.66 -31.20
CA THR A 543 -7.87 -16.78 -32.13
C THR A 543 -6.63 -17.01 -33.01
N PRO A 544 -6.29 -18.27 -33.41
CA PRO A 544 -7.24 -19.34 -33.70
C PRO A 544 -7.08 -20.68 -32.96
N ARG A 545 -8.21 -21.42 -32.95
CA ARG A 545 -8.42 -22.87 -32.77
C ARG A 545 -8.16 -23.54 -31.41
N LEU A 546 -9.26 -24.10 -30.86
CA LEU A 546 -9.46 -25.55 -30.85
C LEU A 546 -10.97 -25.92 -30.84
N GLU A 547 -11.65 -25.69 -31.96
CA GLU A 547 -12.86 -26.46 -32.27
C GLU A 547 -12.42 -27.89 -32.62
N ASN A 548 -12.41 -28.80 -31.63
CA ASN A 548 -12.59 -30.25 -31.77
C ASN A 548 -12.38 -30.96 -30.43
N LEU A 549 -13.35 -30.86 -29.51
CA LEU A 549 -13.49 -31.75 -28.34
C LEU A 549 -14.88 -31.58 -27.66
N ARG A 550 -15.96 -31.71 -28.44
CA ARG A 550 -17.35 -31.65 -27.91
C ARG A 550 -18.28 -32.70 -28.51
N LYS A 551 -18.06 -33.98 -28.16
CA LYS A 551 -19.10 -35.03 -28.17
C LYS A 551 -18.85 -36.07 -27.06
N GLN A 552 -19.27 -35.76 -25.84
CA GLN A 552 -19.78 -36.74 -24.87
C GLN A 552 -20.56 -36.02 -23.76
N PRO A 553 -21.70 -36.57 -23.28
CA PRO A 553 -22.50 -35.94 -22.24
C PRO A 553 -22.08 -36.43 -20.85
N GLN A 554 -21.41 -35.58 -20.07
CA GLN A 554 -21.22 -35.81 -18.64
C GLN A 554 -21.55 -34.55 -17.83
N PHE A 555 -22.14 -34.83 -16.66
CA PHE A 555 -22.51 -33.98 -15.52
C PHE A 555 -22.29 -32.46 -15.65
N ASP A 556 -23.37 -31.67 -15.48
CA ASP A 556 -23.29 -30.20 -15.35
C ASP A 556 -23.26 -29.80 -13.85
N PRO A 557 -22.09 -29.52 -13.25
CA PRO A 557 -22.00 -29.07 -11.86
C PRO A 557 -22.55 -27.65 -11.64
N PHE A 558 -22.98 -26.94 -12.69
CA PHE A 558 -23.66 -25.63 -12.59
C PHE A 558 -25.19 -25.78 -12.49
N ALA A 559 -25.72 -27.00 -12.44
CA ALA A 559 -27.16 -27.26 -12.44
C ALA A 559 -27.75 -27.59 -11.04
N LYS A 560 -28.54 -26.63 -10.54
CA LYS A 560 -29.63 -26.69 -9.52
C LYS A 560 -29.33 -26.31 -8.07
N SER A 561 -30.12 -25.33 -7.61
CA SER A 561 -30.85 -25.41 -6.33
C SER A 561 -32.20 -24.68 -6.44
N GLU A 562 -33.14 -25.25 -7.19
CA GLU A 562 -34.56 -24.87 -7.10
C GLU A 562 -35.40 -26.09 -6.70
N LYS A 563 -36.31 -25.84 -5.74
CA LYS A 563 -37.34 -26.72 -5.17
C LYS A 563 -36.85 -27.89 -4.29
N VAL A 564 -37.24 -27.79 -3.03
CA VAL A 564 -37.95 -28.75 -2.15
C VAL A 564 -38.02 -28.02 -0.78
N ASN A 565 -39.14 -27.85 -0.09
CA ASN A 565 -40.33 -28.71 -0.01
C ASN A 565 -41.66 -27.92 0.02
N ALA A 566 -42.77 -28.67 -0.04
CA ALA A 566 -44.12 -28.21 0.30
C ALA A 566 -44.37 -28.17 1.82
#